data_AF-A0A843SUT2-F1
#
_entry.id   AF-A0A843SUT2-F1
#
_cell.length_a   1.000
_cell.length_b   1.000
_cell.length_c   1.000
_cell.angle_alpha   90.00
_cell.angle_beta   90.00
_cell.angle_gamma   90.00
#
_symmetry.space_group_name_H-M   'P 1'
#
loop_
_entity.id
_entity.type
_entity.pdbx_description
1 polymer ?
#
loop_
_entity_poly.entity_id
_entity_poly.type
_entity_poly.pdbx_seq_one_letter_code
_entity_poly.pdbx_strand_id
1 'polypeptide(L)'
;MRRVPVWMVRLGSFFGKTQRDRALDDELLSHLHLHIEENIRAGMTPGKARRDAFIALGGLDATREHYRSRRGLPWLEELFQDLRYATRVLGRAPVFTLTAVVSLMLGIGANTLIFSIVNALVFRPLPAAQPEELVFLQRVGGGGFPTFSFPVYRDLRAQNATFDDLVGYRMSPMEVETTEGPARTWGYLATGNYFDVLGVRPRLGRFFHEADDRAPRASPFAVLSFDYWNRAFAADPSIVGSTIQPPLRGRGQRPRR
;
A
#
# COMPACT_ATOMS: atom_id res chain seq x y z
N MET A 1 -15.68 4.20 31.10
CA MET A 1 -16.42 3.09 30.46
C MET A 1 -16.41 3.29 28.95
N ARG A 2 -15.72 2.41 28.19
CA ARG A 2 -15.58 2.54 26.72
C ARG A 2 -16.85 2.03 26.04
N ARG A 3 -17.46 2.86 25.18
CA ARG A 3 -18.62 2.50 24.35
C ARG A 3 -18.18 1.48 23.31
N VAL A 4 -18.51 0.21 23.52
CA VAL A 4 -18.32 -0.83 22.52
C VAL A 4 -19.33 -0.58 21.40
N PRO A 5 -18.91 -0.51 20.13
CA PRO A 5 -19.82 -0.33 19.02
C PRO A 5 -20.83 -1.48 18.94
N VAL A 6 -22.12 -1.15 18.77
CA VAL A 6 -23.24 -2.11 18.70
C VAL A 6 -23.02 -3.22 17.65
N TRP A 7 -22.25 -2.94 16.59
CA TRP A 7 -21.88 -3.92 15.57
C TRP A 7 -20.95 -5.04 16.08
N MET A 8 -20.08 -4.78 17.06
CA MET A 8 -19.20 -5.81 17.64
C MET A 8 -19.96 -6.76 18.57
N VAL A 9 -20.93 -6.24 19.35
CA VAL A 9 -21.81 -7.09 20.19
C VAL A 9 -22.72 -7.97 19.32
N ARG A 10 -23.11 -7.48 18.13
CA ARG A 10 -23.89 -8.24 17.14
C ARG A 10 -23.04 -9.27 16.40
N LEU A 11 -21.77 -9.01 16.10
CA LEU A 11 -20.84 -10.03 15.58
C LEU A 11 -20.61 -11.17 16.58
N GLY A 12 -20.52 -10.87 17.88
CA GLY A 12 -20.45 -11.88 18.94
C GLY A 12 -21.70 -12.76 19.06
N SER A 13 -22.85 -12.32 18.52
CA SER A 13 -24.07 -13.13 18.51
C SER A 13 -24.09 -14.26 17.47
N PHE A 14 -23.14 -14.25 16.53
CA PHE A 14 -22.99 -15.25 15.46
C PHE A 14 -22.53 -16.63 15.98
N PHE A 15 -21.78 -16.67 17.08
CA PHE A 15 -21.25 -17.92 17.66
C PHE A 15 -22.17 -18.58 18.70
N GLY A 16 -23.28 -17.93 19.09
CA GLY A 16 -24.17 -18.37 20.18
C GLY A 16 -25.57 -18.82 19.74
N LYS A 17 -25.76 -19.16 18.46
CA LYS A 17 -27.08 -19.47 17.85
C LYS A 17 -27.86 -20.52 18.64
N THR A 18 -27.20 -21.59 19.07
CA THR A 18 -27.83 -22.72 19.79
C THR A 18 -28.30 -22.35 21.19
N GLN A 19 -27.62 -21.43 21.87
CA GLN A 19 -27.96 -21.05 23.25
C GLN A 19 -29.12 -20.04 23.29
N ARG A 20 -29.21 -19.17 22.28
CA ARG A 20 -30.27 -18.18 22.15
C ARG A 20 -31.58 -18.76 21.62
N ASP A 21 -31.51 -19.71 20.68
CA ASP A 21 -32.70 -20.43 20.23
C ASP A 21 -33.35 -21.22 21.39
N ARG A 22 -32.54 -21.77 22.30
CA ARG A 22 -33.06 -22.42 23.53
C ARG A 22 -33.72 -21.43 24.49
N ALA A 23 -33.13 -20.26 24.69
CA ALA A 23 -33.71 -19.23 25.57
C ALA A 23 -35.06 -18.71 25.04
N LEU A 24 -35.20 -18.57 23.72
CA LEU A 24 -36.46 -18.17 23.10
C LEU A 24 -37.54 -19.27 23.21
N ASP A 25 -37.12 -20.54 23.11
CA ASP A 25 -38.02 -21.69 23.30
C ASP A 25 -38.53 -21.78 24.74
N ASP A 26 -37.63 -21.58 25.70
CA ASP A 26 -37.99 -21.55 27.12
C ASP A 26 -38.95 -20.39 27.43
N GLU A 27 -38.73 -19.21 26.82
CA GLU A 27 -39.59 -18.04 26.98
C GLU A 27 -41.00 -18.30 26.39
N LEU A 28 -41.09 -18.85 25.18
CA LEU A 28 -42.37 -19.19 24.54
C LEU A 28 -43.15 -20.27 25.32
N LEU A 29 -42.45 -21.28 25.84
CA LEU A 29 -43.05 -22.32 26.68
C LEU A 29 -43.58 -21.76 28.01
N SER A 30 -42.86 -20.79 28.61
CA SER A 30 -43.29 -20.14 29.84
C SER A 30 -44.58 -19.32 29.66
N HIS A 31 -44.69 -18.58 28.56
CA HIS A 31 -45.89 -17.82 28.20
C HIS A 31 -47.08 -18.72 27.91
N LEU A 32 -46.86 -19.86 27.25
CA LEU A 32 -47.91 -20.86 27.02
C LEU A 32 -48.45 -21.41 28.35
N HIS A 33 -47.55 -21.73 29.30
CA HIS A 33 -47.93 -22.21 30.62
C HIS A 33 -48.77 -21.20 31.41
N LEU A 34 -48.37 -19.93 31.40
CA LEU A 34 -49.10 -18.84 32.05
C LEU A 34 -50.53 -18.69 31.51
N HIS A 35 -50.70 -18.71 30.18
CA HIS A 35 -52.03 -18.61 29.57
C HIS A 35 -52.91 -19.83 29.87
N ILE A 36 -52.33 -21.03 29.96
CA ILE A 36 -53.08 -22.23 30.37
C ILE A 36 -53.57 -22.07 31.82
N GLU A 37 -52.70 -21.62 32.73
CA GLU A 37 -53.08 -21.41 34.13
C GLU A 37 -54.13 -20.31 34.31
N GLU A 38 -53.99 -19.17 33.64
CA GLU A 38 -54.98 -18.09 33.70
C GLU A 38 -56.34 -18.55 33.18
N ASN A 39 -56.38 -19.29 32.08
CA ASN A 39 -57.62 -19.82 31.53
C ASN A 39 -58.27 -20.85 32.46
N ILE A 40 -57.47 -21.66 33.16
CA ILE A 40 -57.97 -22.58 34.19
C ILE A 40 -58.51 -21.79 35.39
N ARG A 41 -57.82 -20.74 35.86
CA ARG A 41 -58.31 -19.87 36.95
C ARG A 41 -59.58 -19.11 36.57
N ALA A 42 -59.74 -18.77 35.30
CA ALA A 42 -60.97 -18.19 34.74
C ALA A 42 -62.11 -19.21 34.59
N GLY A 43 -61.91 -20.47 35.01
CA GLY A 43 -62.95 -21.51 35.07
C GLY A 43 -63.05 -22.39 33.82
N MET A 44 -62.07 -22.34 32.90
CA MET A 44 -62.07 -23.23 31.73
C MET A 44 -61.62 -24.65 32.08
N THR A 45 -62.16 -25.63 31.36
CA THR A 45 -61.67 -27.01 31.44
C THR A 45 -60.26 -27.12 30.84
N PRO A 46 -59.39 -28.01 31.37
CA PRO A 46 -57.98 -28.09 30.97
C PRO A 46 -57.76 -28.29 29.47
N GLY A 47 -58.62 -29.06 28.81
CA GLY A 47 -58.55 -29.29 27.35
C GLY A 47 -58.88 -28.04 26.52
N LYS A 48 -59.81 -27.20 27.00
CA LYS A 48 -60.20 -25.95 26.33
C LYS A 48 -59.17 -24.85 26.57
N ALA A 49 -58.67 -24.73 27.81
CA ALA A 49 -57.62 -23.79 28.20
C ALA A 49 -56.33 -23.96 27.38
N ARG A 50 -55.92 -25.22 27.12
CA ARG A 50 -54.78 -25.53 26.24
C ARG A 50 -55.02 -25.05 24.82
N ARG A 51 -56.18 -25.37 24.25
CA ARG A 51 -56.52 -25.01 22.87
C ARG A 51 -56.53 -23.50 22.67
N ASP A 52 -57.16 -22.76 23.58
CA ASP A 52 -57.20 -21.30 23.53
C ASP A 52 -55.81 -20.68 23.74
N ALA A 53 -54.98 -21.21 24.64
CA ALA A 53 -53.61 -20.74 24.82
C ALA A 53 -52.74 -20.94 23.56
N PHE A 54 -52.90 -22.07 22.86
CA PHE A 54 -52.22 -22.31 21.58
C PHE A 54 -52.68 -21.36 20.47
N ILE A 55 -53.98 -21.02 20.43
CA ILE A 55 -54.55 -20.09 19.45
C ILE A 55 -54.13 -18.64 19.76
N ALA A 56 -54.13 -18.25 21.04
CA ALA A 56 -53.73 -16.92 21.50
C ALA A 56 -52.25 -16.62 21.23
N LEU A 57 -51.38 -17.64 21.29
CA LEU A 57 -49.96 -17.52 20.92
C LEU A 57 -49.73 -17.42 19.39
N GLY A 58 -50.79 -17.50 18.58
CA GLY A 58 -50.75 -17.30 17.13
C GLY A 58 -50.25 -18.51 16.31
N GLY A 59 -50.17 -19.69 16.93
CA GLY A 59 -49.45 -20.83 16.36
C GLY A 59 -47.94 -20.65 16.53
N LEU A 60 -47.33 -21.50 17.36
CA LEU A 60 -45.92 -21.42 17.77
C LEU A 60 -44.93 -21.19 16.61
N ASP A 61 -45.20 -21.73 15.42
CA ASP A 61 -44.31 -21.64 14.28
C ASP A 61 -44.33 -20.27 13.59
N ALA A 62 -45.49 -19.62 13.48
CA ALA A 62 -45.62 -18.33 12.79
C ALA A 62 -44.98 -17.18 13.59
N THR A 63 -45.17 -17.18 14.91
CA THR A 63 -44.58 -16.19 15.82
C THR A 63 -43.06 -16.34 15.91
N ARG A 64 -42.55 -17.57 15.78
CA ARG A 64 -41.12 -17.90 15.80
C ARG A 64 -40.40 -17.47 14.52
N GLU A 65 -41.04 -17.65 13.36
CA GLU A 65 -40.49 -17.25 12.06
C GLU A 65 -40.43 -15.71 11.89
N HIS A 66 -41.46 -15.00 12.41
CA HIS A 66 -41.51 -13.54 12.34
C HIS A 66 -40.49 -12.86 13.28
N TYR A 67 -40.08 -13.54 14.36
CA TYR A 67 -39.03 -13.04 15.27
C TYR A 67 -37.61 -13.34 14.77
N ARG A 68 -37.39 -14.49 14.11
CA ARG A 68 -36.11 -14.85 13.48
C ARG A 68 -35.72 -13.89 12.35
N SER A 69 -36.66 -13.53 11.49
CA SER A 69 -36.45 -12.63 10.35
C SER A 69 -36.13 -11.18 10.72
N ARG A 70 -36.50 -10.72 11.92
CA ARG A 70 -36.26 -9.33 12.38
C ARG A 70 -34.99 -9.10 13.21
N ARG A 71 -34.31 -10.16 13.69
CA ARG A 71 -33.20 -10.01 14.67
C ARG A 71 -31.82 -10.47 14.20
N GLY A 72 -31.71 -11.29 13.15
CA GLY A 72 -30.43 -11.61 12.51
C GLY A 72 -29.98 -10.52 11.53
N LEU A 73 -28.73 -10.59 11.06
CA LEU A 73 -28.31 -9.98 9.78
C LEU A 73 -28.41 -11.11 8.75
N PRO A 74 -29.59 -11.41 8.18
CA PRO A 74 -29.82 -12.64 7.43
C PRO A 74 -28.88 -12.74 6.23
N TRP A 75 -28.61 -11.59 5.59
CA TRP A 75 -27.67 -11.45 4.49
C TRP A 75 -26.23 -11.88 4.82
N LEU A 76 -25.77 -11.74 6.08
CA LEU A 76 -24.43 -12.21 6.46
C LEU A 76 -24.40 -13.73 6.63
N GLU A 77 -25.45 -14.31 7.21
CA GLU A 77 -25.56 -15.77 7.34
C GLU A 77 -25.68 -16.44 5.97
N GLU A 78 -26.48 -15.86 5.07
CA GLU A 78 -26.59 -16.25 3.67
C GLU A 78 -25.23 -16.10 2.95
N LEU A 79 -24.54 -14.96 3.09
CA LEU A 79 -23.23 -14.75 2.48
C LEU A 79 -22.18 -15.76 2.97
N PHE A 80 -22.16 -16.11 4.26
CA PHE A 80 -21.24 -17.11 4.79
C PHE A 80 -21.57 -18.53 4.31
N GLN A 81 -22.85 -18.88 4.23
CA GLN A 81 -23.27 -20.16 3.66
C GLN A 81 -22.88 -20.24 2.18
N ASP A 82 -23.11 -19.18 1.42
CA ASP A 82 -22.74 -19.08 0.01
C ASP A 82 -21.24 -19.16 -0.20
N LEU A 83 -20.43 -18.46 0.62
CA LEU A 83 -18.96 -18.55 0.58
C LEU A 83 -18.47 -19.97 0.89
N ARG A 84 -19.04 -20.63 1.90
CA ARG A 84 -18.68 -22.02 2.25
C ARG A 84 -19.07 -22.99 1.15
N TYR A 85 -20.22 -22.78 0.52
CA TYR A 85 -20.67 -23.58 -0.60
C TYR A 85 -19.77 -23.35 -1.83
N ALA A 86 -19.51 -22.11 -2.21
CA ALA A 86 -18.65 -21.73 -3.32
C ALA A 86 -17.23 -22.28 -3.16
N THR A 87 -16.62 -22.18 -1.98
CA THR A 87 -15.29 -22.77 -1.72
C THR A 87 -15.27 -24.29 -1.85
N ARG A 88 -16.33 -24.98 -1.43
CA ARG A 88 -16.47 -26.43 -1.62
C ARG A 88 -16.66 -26.80 -3.10
N VAL A 89 -17.36 -25.99 -3.87
CA VAL A 89 -17.53 -26.18 -5.32
C VAL A 89 -16.21 -25.95 -6.05
N LEU A 90 -15.48 -24.87 -5.73
CA LEU A 90 -14.16 -24.58 -6.29
C LEU A 90 -13.17 -25.71 -5.99
N GLY A 91 -13.19 -26.26 -4.77
CA GLY A 91 -12.36 -27.41 -4.37
C GLY A 91 -12.68 -28.71 -5.11
N ARG A 92 -13.88 -28.84 -5.72
CA ARG A 92 -14.25 -30.00 -6.54
C ARG A 92 -13.83 -29.87 -8.01
N ALA A 93 -13.52 -28.66 -8.47
CA ALA A 93 -13.08 -28.38 -9.85
C ALA A 93 -11.70 -27.68 -9.84
N PRO A 94 -10.63 -28.38 -9.39
CA PRO A 94 -9.34 -27.75 -9.13
C PRO A 94 -8.67 -27.18 -10.38
N VAL A 95 -8.78 -27.85 -11.53
CA VAL A 95 -8.16 -27.39 -12.78
C VAL A 95 -8.79 -26.08 -13.27
N PHE A 96 -10.13 -26.02 -13.32
CA PHE A 96 -10.86 -24.81 -13.71
C PHE A 96 -10.61 -23.65 -12.73
N THR A 97 -10.62 -23.94 -11.43
CA THR A 97 -10.35 -22.95 -10.40
C THR A 97 -8.93 -22.39 -10.55
N LEU A 98 -7.95 -23.25 -10.80
CA LEU A 98 -6.56 -22.83 -10.97
C LEU A 98 -6.40 -21.92 -12.19
N THR A 99 -6.97 -22.28 -13.35
CA THR A 99 -6.89 -21.43 -14.55
C THR A 99 -7.60 -20.10 -14.35
N ALA A 100 -8.77 -20.08 -13.70
CA ALA A 100 -9.47 -18.84 -13.37
C ALA A 100 -8.65 -17.95 -12.42
N VAL A 101 -8.05 -18.53 -11.36
CA VAL A 101 -7.22 -17.81 -10.40
C VAL A 101 -5.97 -17.25 -11.06
N VAL A 102 -5.27 -18.03 -11.87
CA VAL A 102 -4.05 -17.58 -12.58
C VAL A 102 -4.38 -16.47 -13.57
N SER A 103 -5.47 -16.60 -14.33
CA SER A 103 -5.92 -15.55 -15.26
C SER A 103 -6.22 -14.25 -14.52
N LEU A 104 -6.93 -14.32 -13.39
CA LEU A 104 -7.24 -13.16 -12.56
C LEU A 104 -5.97 -12.54 -11.95
N MET A 105 -5.05 -13.37 -11.44
CA MET A 105 -3.76 -12.93 -10.91
C MET A 105 -2.93 -12.21 -11.98
N LEU A 106 -2.91 -12.72 -13.21
CA LEU A 106 -2.20 -12.08 -14.32
C LEU A 106 -2.83 -10.73 -14.69
N GLY A 107 -4.16 -10.67 -14.80
CA GLY A 107 -4.87 -9.43 -15.13
C GLY A 107 -4.68 -8.34 -14.06
N ILE A 108 -4.86 -8.69 -12.79
CA ILE A 108 -4.68 -7.75 -11.67
C ILE A 108 -3.19 -7.41 -11.50
N GLY A 109 -2.32 -8.42 -11.52
CA GLY A 109 -0.89 -8.28 -11.28
C GLY A 109 -0.19 -7.45 -12.35
N ALA A 110 -0.49 -7.68 -13.64
CA ALA A 110 0.09 -6.93 -14.74
C ALA A 110 -0.29 -5.44 -14.65
N ASN A 111 -1.58 -5.14 -14.44
CA ASN A 111 -2.05 -3.76 -14.30
C ASN A 111 -1.45 -3.07 -13.08
N THR A 112 -1.38 -3.78 -11.94
CA THR A 112 -0.78 -3.26 -10.71
C THR A 112 0.72 -3.00 -10.86
N LEU A 113 1.44 -3.88 -11.58
CA LEU A 113 2.87 -3.74 -11.83
C LEU A 113 3.16 -2.50 -12.68
N ILE A 114 2.43 -2.33 -13.79
CA ILE A 114 2.58 -1.16 -14.66
C ILE A 114 2.29 0.11 -13.88
N PHE A 115 1.18 0.16 -13.15
CA PHE A 115 0.84 1.32 -12.34
C PHE A 115 1.87 1.59 -11.23
N SER A 116 2.42 0.55 -10.61
CA SER A 116 3.46 0.70 -9.58
C SER A 116 4.74 1.30 -10.16
N ILE A 117 5.16 0.84 -11.35
CA ILE A 117 6.32 1.39 -12.07
C ILE A 117 6.06 2.86 -12.44
N VAL A 118 4.89 3.16 -13.02
CA VAL A 118 4.51 4.53 -13.38
C VAL A 118 4.47 5.40 -12.12
N ASN A 119 3.89 4.93 -11.02
CA ASN A 119 3.85 5.68 -9.78
C ASN A 119 5.25 5.93 -9.19
N ALA A 120 6.14 4.94 -9.25
CA ALA A 120 7.50 5.06 -8.77
C ALA A 120 8.37 6.00 -9.63
N LEU A 121 8.11 6.06 -10.93
CA LEU A 121 8.92 6.81 -11.90
C LEU A 121 8.34 8.19 -12.29
N VAL A 122 7.02 8.34 -12.27
CA VAL A 122 6.30 9.52 -12.78
C VAL A 122 5.64 10.31 -11.65
N PHE A 123 4.96 9.64 -10.71
CA PHE A 123 4.13 10.32 -9.71
C PHE A 123 4.79 10.51 -8.35
N ARG A 124 5.99 9.96 -8.13
CA ARG A 124 6.74 10.26 -6.90
C ARG A 124 7.24 11.70 -7.05
N PRO A 125 6.71 12.67 -6.28
CA PRO A 125 7.16 14.05 -6.41
C PRO A 125 8.66 14.05 -6.17
N LEU A 126 9.41 14.70 -7.08
CA LEU A 126 10.80 15.00 -6.78
C LEU A 126 10.80 15.69 -5.41
N PRO A 127 11.61 15.23 -4.44
CA PRO A 127 11.72 15.91 -3.16
C PRO A 127 12.47 17.22 -3.37
N ALA A 128 11.82 18.17 -4.02
CA ALA A 128 12.26 19.54 -4.24
C ALA A 128 11.39 20.45 -3.37
N ALA A 129 11.87 21.64 -3.05
CA ALA A 129 11.11 22.62 -2.28
C ALA A 129 9.81 23.02 -3.00
N GLN A 130 9.86 23.16 -4.33
CA GLN A 130 8.74 23.56 -5.20
C GLN A 130 8.68 22.65 -6.45
N PRO A 131 8.19 21.40 -6.34
CA PRO A 131 8.15 20.46 -7.46
C PRO A 131 7.33 20.94 -8.67
N GLU A 132 6.31 21.75 -8.42
CA GLU A 132 5.41 22.33 -9.43
C GLU A 132 6.07 23.37 -10.35
N GLU A 133 7.19 23.96 -9.93
CA GLU A 133 7.94 24.95 -10.71
C GLU A 133 9.07 24.30 -11.54
N LEU A 134 9.33 23.01 -11.34
CA LEU A 134 10.35 22.28 -12.07
C LEU A 134 9.81 21.73 -13.40
N VAL A 135 10.49 22.07 -14.49
CA VAL A 135 10.16 21.57 -15.83
C VAL A 135 11.36 20.89 -16.49
N PHE A 136 11.08 19.85 -17.28
CA PHE A 136 12.09 19.20 -18.10
C PHE A 136 12.18 19.86 -19.47
N LEU A 137 13.33 20.43 -19.79
CA LEU A 137 13.62 20.88 -21.16
C LEU A 137 13.85 19.68 -22.07
N GLN A 138 13.14 19.64 -23.19
CA GLN A 138 13.28 18.61 -24.20
C GLN A 138 13.46 19.23 -25.58
N ARG A 139 14.35 18.65 -26.39
CA ARG A 139 14.51 19.05 -27.79
C ARG A 139 13.39 18.43 -28.62
N VAL A 140 12.59 19.26 -29.29
CA VAL A 140 11.56 18.81 -30.25
C VAL A 140 12.21 18.36 -31.55
N GLY A 141 11.76 17.23 -32.11
CA GLY A 141 12.18 16.76 -33.44
C GLY A 141 13.42 15.88 -33.50
N GLY A 142 14.01 15.48 -32.35
CA GLY A 142 15.08 14.49 -32.29
C GLY A 142 14.54 13.11 -31.92
N GLY A 143 14.73 12.10 -32.76
CA GLY A 143 14.28 10.71 -32.52
C GLY A 143 15.06 9.96 -31.43
N GLY A 144 15.37 10.59 -30.30
CA GLY A 144 16.15 10.00 -29.21
C GLY A 144 15.87 10.64 -27.84
N PHE A 145 16.56 10.16 -26.79
CA PHE A 145 16.43 10.73 -25.44
C PHE A 145 16.74 12.24 -25.44
N PRO A 146 15.91 13.07 -24.79
CA PRO A 146 16.05 14.53 -24.80
C PRO A 146 17.28 14.95 -23.97
N THR A 147 18.45 14.90 -24.60
CA THR A 147 19.73 15.24 -23.96
C THR A 147 20.37 16.41 -24.66
N PHE A 148 20.90 17.34 -23.86
CA PHE A 148 21.71 18.46 -24.35
C PHE A 148 23.17 18.18 -24.06
N SER A 149 24.06 18.52 -25.00
CA SER A 149 25.49 18.52 -24.72
C SER A 149 25.81 19.60 -23.68
N PHE A 150 26.85 19.38 -22.88
CA PHE A 150 27.23 20.35 -21.84
C PHE A 150 27.47 21.79 -22.37
N PRO A 151 28.13 21.99 -23.54
CA PRO A 151 28.22 23.33 -24.13
C PRO A 151 26.87 23.94 -24.47
N VAL A 152 25.94 23.16 -25.03
CA VAL A 152 24.59 23.65 -25.36
C VAL A 152 23.81 24.00 -24.10
N TYR A 153 23.91 23.19 -23.04
CA TYR A 153 23.34 23.53 -21.73
C TYR A 153 23.88 24.87 -21.22
N ARG A 154 25.19 25.09 -21.32
CA ARG A 154 25.82 26.34 -20.86
C ARG A 154 25.32 27.54 -21.65
N ASP A 155 25.18 27.40 -22.96
CA ASP A 155 24.64 28.46 -23.83
C ASP A 155 23.17 28.74 -23.52
N LEU A 156 22.37 27.70 -23.30
CA LEU A 156 20.97 27.82 -22.88
C LEU A 156 20.83 28.52 -21.54
N ARG A 157 21.67 28.18 -20.54
CA ARG A 157 21.67 28.83 -19.23
C ARG A 157 22.12 30.29 -19.32
N ALA A 158 23.13 30.60 -20.12
CA ALA A 158 23.61 31.96 -20.30
C ALA A 158 22.62 32.87 -21.03
N GLN A 159 21.79 32.32 -21.92
CA GLN A 159 20.78 33.04 -22.69
C GLN A 159 19.37 32.88 -22.10
N ASN A 160 19.25 32.27 -20.92
CA ASN A 160 17.97 32.04 -20.27
C ASN A 160 17.40 33.35 -19.72
N ALA A 161 16.17 33.67 -20.09
CA ALA A 161 15.41 34.80 -19.57
C ALA A 161 14.02 34.39 -19.05
N THR A 162 13.68 33.09 -19.11
CA THR A 162 12.33 32.59 -18.83
C THR A 162 12.27 31.82 -17.52
N PHE A 163 13.30 31.05 -17.20
CA PHE A 163 13.38 30.25 -15.97
C PHE A 163 14.25 30.96 -14.94
N ASP A 164 14.03 30.69 -13.66
CA ASP A 164 14.89 31.25 -12.60
C ASP A 164 16.33 30.73 -12.70
N ASP A 165 16.50 29.44 -12.97
CA ASP A 165 17.80 28.85 -13.29
C ASP A 165 17.64 27.54 -14.08
N LEU A 166 18.74 27.06 -14.67
CA LEU A 166 18.82 25.78 -15.38
C LEU A 166 19.85 24.87 -14.74
N VAL A 167 19.44 23.63 -14.46
CA VAL A 167 20.32 22.57 -13.94
C VAL A 167 20.55 21.49 -14.99
N GLY A 168 21.76 20.94 -15.00
CA GLY A 168 22.11 19.80 -15.83
C GLY A 168 22.40 18.58 -14.96
N TYR A 169 21.94 17.41 -15.38
CA TYR A 169 22.39 16.15 -14.80
C TYR A 169 22.51 15.05 -15.86
N ARG A 170 23.36 14.07 -15.60
CA ARG A 170 23.43 12.83 -16.38
C ARG A 170 23.64 11.64 -15.47
N MET A 171 22.96 10.55 -15.78
CA MET A 171 23.20 9.27 -15.12
C MET A 171 24.48 8.64 -15.69
N SER A 172 25.37 8.16 -14.82
CA SER A 172 26.62 7.53 -15.21
C SER A 172 26.89 6.34 -14.29
N PRO A 173 27.42 5.22 -14.82
CA PRO A 173 27.88 4.12 -13.96
C PRO A 173 29.07 4.60 -13.12
N MET A 174 29.12 4.15 -11.88
CA MET A 174 30.17 4.44 -10.89
C MET A 174 30.63 3.13 -10.25
N GLU A 175 31.90 3.06 -9.90
CA GLU A 175 32.45 1.98 -9.07
C GLU A 175 32.87 2.60 -7.74
N VAL A 176 32.35 2.07 -6.64
CA VAL A 176 32.49 2.61 -5.30
C VAL A 176 32.93 1.49 -4.36
N GLU A 177 33.94 1.74 -3.53
CA GLU A 177 34.29 0.87 -2.43
C GLU A 177 33.29 1.06 -1.27
N THR A 178 32.61 -0.02 -0.88
CA THR A 178 31.60 -0.04 0.19
C THR A 178 32.11 -0.86 1.38
N THR A 179 31.35 -0.92 2.48
CA THR A 179 31.70 -1.76 3.64
C THR A 179 31.78 -3.26 3.32
N GLU A 180 31.08 -3.70 2.27
CA GLU A 180 31.07 -5.10 1.81
C GLU A 180 32.06 -5.36 0.64
N GLY A 181 32.78 -4.32 0.22
CA GLY A 181 33.74 -4.38 -0.89
C GLY A 181 33.32 -3.54 -2.12
N PRO A 182 34.02 -3.71 -3.26
CA PRO A 182 33.74 -2.94 -4.47
C PRO A 182 32.35 -3.23 -5.06
N ALA A 183 31.55 -2.18 -5.26
CA ALA A 183 30.22 -2.27 -5.84
C ALA A 183 30.09 -1.35 -7.06
N ARG A 184 29.38 -1.84 -8.07
CA ARG A 184 28.89 -1.01 -9.18
C ARG A 184 27.58 -0.36 -8.79
N THR A 185 27.49 0.94 -9.00
CA THR A 185 26.27 1.70 -8.73
C THR A 185 26.04 2.72 -9.84
N TRP A 186 24.85 3.31 -9.85
CA TRP A 186 24.52 4.42 -10.72
C TRP A 186 24.61 5.72 -9.93
N GLY A 187 25.36 6.68 -10.45
CA GLY A 187 25.45 8.03 -9.91
C GLY A 187 24.90 9.05 -10.89
N TYR A 188 24.52 10.21 -10.36
CA TYR A 188 24.19 11.38 -11.17
C TYR A 188 25.35 12.37 -11.11
N LEU A 189 25.90 12.70 -12.28
CA LEU A 189 26.77 13.85 -12.43
C LEU A 189 25.88 15.06 -12.67
N ALA A 190 25.89 16.01 -11.74
CA ALA A 190 25.03 17.18 -11.78
C ALA A 190 25.86 18.47 -11.76
N THR A 191 25.26 19.56 -12.22
CA THR A 191 25.88 20.90 -12.21
C THR A 191 25.96 21.46 -10.80
N GLY A 192 26.91 22.36 -10.54
CA GLY A 192 27.13 22.89 -9.18
C GLY A 192 25.90 23.50 -8.51
N ASN A 193 24.98 24.10 -9.26
CA ASN A 193 23.73 24.70 -8.78
C ASN A 193 22.57 23.69 -8.55
N TYR A 194 22.80 22.39 -8.77
CA TYR A 194 21.73 21.37 -8.81
C TYR A 194 20.89 21.34 -7.53
N PHE A 195 21.54 21.28 -6.37
CA PHE A 195 20.84 21.21 -5.09
C PHE A 195 20.23 22.54 -4.65
N ASP A 196 20.79 23.66 -5.13
CA ASP A 196 20.28 25.01 -4.86
C ASP A 196 18.92 25.21 -5.53
N VAL A 197 18.81 24.83 -6.80
CA VAL A 197 17.54 24.90 -7.56
C VAL A 197 16.49 23.93 -7.01
N LEU A 198 16.90 22.74 -6.57
CA LEU A 198 15.96 21.81 -5.92
C LEU A 198 15.51 22.29 -4.54
N GLY A 199 16.20 23.27 -3.93
CA GLY A 199 15.86 23.79 -2.60
C GLY A 199 15.95 22.75 -1.48
N VAL A 200 16.70 21.67 -1.68
CA VAL A 200 16.84 20.59 -0.71
C VAL A 200 17.89 20.90 0.34
N ARG A 201 17.72 20.32 1.53
CA ARG A 201 18.69 20.45 2.62
C ARG A 201 19.39 19.11 2.88
N PRO A 202 20.72 19.11 3.05
CA PRO A 202 21.44 17.89 3.37
C PRO A 202 21.06 17.44 4.79
N ARG A 203 20.96 16.12 4.98
CA ARG A 203 20.78 15.54 6.33
C ARG A 203 22.08 15.63 7.15
N LEU A 204 23.22 15.47 6.49
CA LEU A 204 24.55 15.46 7.09
C LEU A 204 25.55 16.09 6.12
N GLY A 205 26.50 16.87 6.63
CA GLY A 205 27.51 17.56 5.82
C GLY A 205 26.94 18.77 5.07
N ARG A 206 27.51 19.06 3.90
CA ARG A 206 27.09 20.14 3.00
C ARG A 206 26.91 19.62 1.58
N PHE A 207 26.04 20.26 0.80
CA PHE A 207 26.04 20.06 -0.65
C PHE A 207 27.18 20.84 -1.31
N PHE A 208 27.47 20.47 -2.56
CA PHE A 208 28.27 21.31 -3.43
C PHE A 208 27.39 22.40 -4.04
N HIS A 209 28.01 23.54 -4.32
CA HIS A 209 27.37 24.73 -4.89
C HIS A 209 28.05 25.14 -6.18
N GLU A 210 27.46 26.07 -6.94
CA GLU A 210 28.05 26.59 -8.17
C GLU A 210 29.48 27.13 -7.99
N ALA A 211 29.78 27.70 -6.81
CA ALA A 211 31.13 28.17 -6.49
C ALA A 211 32.18 27.04 -6.47
N ASP A 212 31.77 25.79 -6.22
CA ASP A 212 32.64 24.61 -6.22
C ASP A 212 32.90 24.09 -7.66
N ASP A 213 32.04 24.41 -8.64
CA ASP A 213 32.05 23.89 -10.02
C ASP A 213 32.76 24.82 -11.02
N ARG A 214 33.88 25.44 -10.61
CA ARG A 214 34.56 26.50 -11.40
C ARG A 214 35.59 26.01 -12.41
N ALA A 215 36.09 24.78 -12.29
CA ALA A 215 37.07 24.25 -13.23
C ALA A 215 36.87 22.75 -13.49
N PRO A 216 37.29 22.24 -14.66
CA PRO A 216 37.22 20.81 -14.96
C PRO A 216 37.95 20.00 -13.89
N ARG A 217 37.28 19.00 -13.31
CA ARG A 217 37.78 18.17 -12.20
C ARG A 217 38.05 18.91 -10.88
N ALA A 218 37.57 20.14 -10.72
CA ALA A 218 37.75 20.91 -9.48
C ALA A 218 36.86 20.45 -8.32
N SER A 219 35.79 19.71 -8.62
CA SER A 219 34.81 19.23 -7.64
C SER A 219 34.90 17.71 -7.44
N PRO A 220 35.74 17.21 -6.51
CA PRO A 220 35.75 15.80 -6.11
C PRO A 220 34.66 15.48 -5.07
N PHE A 221 33.51 16.15 -5.13
CA PHE A 221 32.45 16.00 -4.14
C PHE A 221 31.43 14.97 -4.61
N ALA A 222 31.05 14.06 -3.71
CA ALA A 222 29.98 13.11 -3.92
C ALA A 222 28.93 13.32 -2.83
N VAL A 223 27.66 13.28 -3.24
CA VAL A 223 26.52 13.33 -2.33
C VAL A 223 25.84 11.97 -2.37
N LEU A 224 25.71 11.34 -1.21
CA LEU A 224 25.07 10.03 -1.08
C LEU A 224 23.58 10.20 -0.80
N SER A 225 22.74 9.43 -1.49
CA SER A 225 21.34 9.33 -1.11
C SER A 225 21.23 8.61 0.24
N PHE A 226 20.18 8.94 1.00
CA PHE A 226 19.98 8.35 2.33
C PHE A 226 19.88 6.82 2.29
N ASP A 227 19.20 6.25 1.30
CA ASP A 227 19.11 4.79 1.11
C ASP A 227 20.48 4.16 0.82
N TYR A 228 21.27 4.78 -0.07
CA TYR A 228 22.59 4.26 -0.42
C TYR A 228 23.56 4.36 0.77
N TRP A 229 23.54 5.46 1.51
CA TRP A 229 24.33 5.62 2.74
C TRP A 229 23.99 4.54 3.79
N ASN A 230 22.72 4.26 4.02
CA ASN A 230 22.31 3.20 4.95
C ASN A 230 22.76 1.81 4.49
N ARG A 231 22.59 1.50 3.20
CA ARG A 231 22.83 0.15 2.67
C ARG A 231 24.31 -0.13 2.41
N ALA A 232 25.06 0.83 1.88
CA ALA A 232 26.45 0.65 1.47
C ALA A 232 27.47 1.03 2.56
N PHE A 233 27.05 1.83 3.54
CA PHE A 233 27.93 2.37 4.58
C PHE A 233 27.35 2.27 5.99
N ALA A 234 26.33 1.43 6.19
CA ALA A 234 25.72 1.15 7.50
C ALA A 234 25.30 2.41 8.29
N ALA A 235 24.92 3.49 7.60
CA ALA A 235 24.58 4.78 8.19
C ALA A 235 25.71 5.41 9.03
N ASP A 236 26.97 5.13 8.70
CA ASP A 236 28.13 5.68 9.41
C ASP A 236 28.28 7.20 9.16
N PRO A 237 28.16 8.07 10.19
CA PRO A 237 28.31 9.51 10.02
C PRO A 237 29.75 9.95 9.72
N SER A 238 30.75 9.11 9.98
CA SER A 238 32.17 9.40 9.72
C SER A 238 32.52 9.45 8.23
N ILE A 239 31.58 9.07 7.36
CA ILE A 239 31.77 9.13 5.91
C ILE A 239 31.90 10.56 5.37
N VAL A 240 31.41 11.56 6.09
CA VAL A 240 31.52 12.96 5.66
C VAL A 240 32.99 13.40 5.75
N GLY A 241 33.54 13.86 4.62
CA GLY A 241 34.95 14.21 4.50
C GLY A 241 35.86 13.04 4.14
N SER A 242 35.35 11.82 4.11
CA SER A 242 36.09 10.65 3.66
C SER A 242 36.20 10.61 2.13
N THR A 243 37.31 10.07 1.62
CA THR A 243 37.51 9.87 0.18
C THR A 243 36.95 8.52 -0.23
N ILE A 244 35.95 8.53 -1.11
CA ILE A 244 35.44 7.32 -1.74
C ILE A 244 36.35 7.01 -2.93
N GLN A 245 37.22 6.01 -2.78
CA GLN A 245 38.11 5.61 -3.87
C GLN A 245 37.36 4.74 -4.89
N PRO A 246 37.57 4.96 -6.20
CA PRO A 246 37.26 3.92 -7.18
C PRO A 246 38.18 2.73 -6.88
N PRO A 247 37.67 1.49 -6.93
CA PRO A 247 38.45 0.31 -6.57
C PRO A 247 39.76 0.26 -7.35
N LEU A 248 40.86 -0.07 -6.66
CA LEU A 248 42.19 -0.18 -7.25
C LEU A 248 42.19 -1.18 -8.41
N ARG A 249 42.00 -0.68 -9.64
CA ARG A 249 42.20 -1.49 -10.84
C ARG A 249 43.70 -1.77 -10.92
N GLY A 250 44.09 -3.02 -10.66
CA GLY A 250 45.49 -3.45 -10.66
C GLY A 250 46.24 -2.88 -11.87
N ARG A 251 47.32 -2.12 -11.60
CA ARG A 251 48.33 -1.77 -12.60
C ARG A 251 48.94 -3.08 -13.10
N GLY A 252 48.45 -3.61 -14.22
CA GLY A 252 48.94 -4.92 -14.66
C GLY A 252 48.35 -5.45 -15.95
N GLN A 253 48.32 -4.66 -17.03
CA GLN A 253 48.48 -5.20 -18.38
C GLN A 253 48.79 -4.05 -19.35
N ARG A 254 50.08 -3.85 -19.61
CA ARG A 254 50.50 -3.18 -20.85
C ARG A 254 50.11 -4.10 -22.01
N PRO A 255 49.56 -3.57 -23.11
CA PRO A 255 49.41 -4.36 -24.32
C PRO A 255 50.82 -4.75 -24.81
N ARG A 256 51.09 -6.05 -24.88
CA ARG A 256 52.21 -6.54 -25.69
C ARG A 256 51.86 -6.20 -27.14
N ARG A 257 52.79 -5.51 -27.79
CA ARG A 257 52.82 -5.35 -29.26
C ARG A 257 52.97 -6.71 -29.91
#